data_AF-W5T5A8-F1
#
_entry.id   AF-W5T5A8-F1
#
_cell.length_a   1.000
_cell.length_b   1.000
_cell.length_c   1.000
_cell.angle_alpha   90.00
_cell.angle_beta   90.00
_cell.angle_gamma   90.00
#
_symmetry.space_group_name_H-M   'P 1'
#
loop_
_entity.id
_entity.type
_entity.pdbx_description
1 polymer ?
#
loop_
_entity_poly.entity_id
_entity_poly.type
_entity_poly.pdbx_seq_one_letter_code
_entity_poly.pdbx_strand_id
1 'polypeptide(L)'
;MDCALENVEKEKIKLIPKEEKPLFIKIEEVEGRKIYHTKIMMDLYTFKTKDNRKHKFFIAFRGLFNQNKIEYFHLFSIREGDKFLGIRYGYRKPIKNILTKYQENGITKSYIFSKAYYIEFKFKKGSVFCYLRRLAYLLRKDVTHKQYYKALINMLIELEKQVYEFYGKKLSEGGLITKWIEKNLK
;
A
#
# COMPACT_ATOMS: atom_id res chain seq x y z
N MET A 1 -8.98 -61.97 24.29
CA MET A 1 -8.25 -61.50 23.08
C MET A 1 -8.55 -60.02 23.00
N ASP A 2 -7.83 -59.26 23.83
CA ASP A 2 -8.08 -57.84 24.07
C ASP A 2 -7.20 -57.04 23.13
N CYS A 3 -7.81 -56.39 22.13
CA CYS A 3 -7.11 -55.41 21.30
C CYS A 3 -7.05 -54.09 22.08
N ALA A 4 -5.89 -53.86 22.70
CA ALA A 4 -5.45 -52.53 23.06
C ALA A 4 -5.28 -51.70 21.77
N LEU A 5 -6.08 -50.65 21.62
CA LEU A 5 -5.83 -49.59 20.65
C LEU A 5 -5.78 -48.26 21.40
N GLU A 6 -4.55 -47.82 21.50
CA GLU A 6 -4.00 -46.67 22.19
C GLU A 6 -4.81 -45.38 21.99
N ASN A 7 -5.07 -44.71 23.12
CA ASN A 7 -5.48 -43.32 23.19
C ASN A 7 -4.42 -42.43 22.53
N VAL A 8 -4.65 -42.03 21.28
CA VAL A 8 -3.99 -40.85 20.72
C VAL A 8 -4.91 -39.66 20.98
N GLU A 9 -4.71 -39.02 22.14
CA GLU A 9 -5.25 -37.69 22.40
C GLU A 9 -4.76 -36.74 21.31
N LYS A 10 -5.65 -36.41 20.37
CA LYS A 10 -5.43 -35.32 19.43
C LYS A 10 -5.34 -34.03 20.24
N GLU A 11 -4.12 -33.58 20.54
CA GLU A 11 -3.86 -32.22 21.00
C GLU A 11 -4.58 -31.26 20.05
N LYS A 12 -5.69 -30.67 20.54
CA LYS A 12 -6.35 -29.56 19.88
C LYS A 12 -5.36 -28.40 19.91
N ILE A 13 -4.57 -28.25 18.85
CA ILE A 13 -3.77 -27.05 18.60
C ILE A 13 -4.75 -25.88 18.70
N LYS A 14 -4.72 -25.17 19.82
CA LYS A 14 -5.47 -23.92 19.99
C LYS A 14 -4.86 -22.93 19.01
N LEU A 15 -5.53 -22.77 17.86
CA LEU A 15 -5.25 -21.67 16.93
C LEU A 15 -5.54 -20.37 17.69
N ILE A 16 -4.48 -19.79 18.28
CA ILE A 16 -4.54 -18.42 18.78
C ILE A 16 -4.91 -17.56 17.58
N PRO A 17 -6.04 -16.81 17.60
CA PRO A 17 -6.39 -15.92 16.52
C PRO A 17 -5.23 -14.94 16.36
N LYS A 18 -4.53 -15.00 15.23
CA LYS A 18 -3.45 -14.07 14.93
C LYS A 18 -4.09 -12.70 14.79
N GLU A 19 -3.98 -11.85 15.81
CA GLU A 19 -4.52 -10.49 15.81
C GLU A 19 -4.23 -9.84 14.45
N GLU A 20 -5.28 -9.49 13.72
CA GLU A 20 -5.13 -8.85 12.41
C GLU A 20 -4.53 -7.47 12.62
N LYS A 21 -3.24 -7.32 12.33
CA LYS A 21 -2.56 -6.02 12.43
C LYS A 21 -3.26 -4.99 11.52
N PRO A 22 -3.66 -3.82 12.05
CA PRO A 22 -4.38 -2.82 11.28
C PRO A 22 -3.54 -2.33 10.08
N LEU A 23 -4.22 -1.89 9.02
CA LEU A 23 -3.58 -1.30 7.85
C LEU A 23 -2.80 -0.03 8.23
N PHE A 24 -3.41 0.84 9.05
CA PHE A 24 -2.77 2.05 9.56
C PHE A 24 -1.95 1.72 10.82
N ILE A 25 -0.65 1.98 10.76
CA ILE A 25 0.29 1.67 11.85
C ILE A 25 0.69 2.89 12.67
N LYS A 26 0.40 4.09 12.15
CA LYS A 26 0.68 5.36 12.82
C LYS A 26 -0.29 6.43 12.33
N ILE A 27 -0.75 7.27 13.25
CA ILE A 27 -1.45 8.52 12.99
C ILE A 27 -0.64 9.60 13.69
N GLU A 28 -0.24 10.62 12.98
CA GLU A 28 0.49 11.78 13.50
C GLU A 28 -0.42 13.01 13.46
N GLU A 29 -0.26 13.92 14.41
CA GLU A 29 -0.85 15.24 14.37
C GLU A 29 0.26 16.28 14.38
N VAL A 30 0.37 17.04 13.29
CA VAL A 30 1.44 18.02 13.08
C VAL A 30 0.77 19.33 12.66
N GLU A 31 0.93 20.38 13.47
CA GLU A 31 0.32 21.70 13.20
C GLU A 31 -1.21 21.61 12.97
N GLY A 32 -1.90 20.77 13.74
CA GLY A 32 -3.35 20.51 13.60
C GLY A 32 -3.74 19.70 12.36
N ARG A 33 -2.77 19.18 11.59
CA ARG A 33 -3.01 18.31 10.44
C ARG A 33 -2.85 16.84 10.84
N LYS A 34 -3.84 16.00 10.51
CA LYS A 34 -3.80 14.56 10.77
C LYS A 34 -3.16 13.80 9.62
N ILE A 35 -2.09 13.06 9.89
CA ILE A 35 -1.33 12.30 8.90
C ILE A 35 -1.44 10.82 9.22
N TYR A 36 -2.02 10.07 8.29
CA TYR A 36 -2.23 8.63 8.42
C TYR A 36 -1.15 7.87 7.67
N HIS A 37 -0.61 6.83 8.30
CA HIS A 37 0.44 6.01 7.73
C HIS A 37 0.05 4.55 7.70
N THR A 38 -0.04 3.99 6.51
CA THR A 38 -0.20 2.55 6.31
C THR A 38 1.07 1.79 6.70
N LYS A 39 0.96 0.48 6.96
CA LYS A 39 2.12 -0.41 6.85
C LYS A 39 2.56 -0.53 5.40
N ILE A 40 3.79 -0.98 5.18
CA ILE A 40 4.28 -1.23 3.83
C ILE A 40 3.53 -2.43 3.26
N MET A 41 2.89 -2.20 2.11
CA MET A 41 2.19 -3.18 1.31
C MET A 41 3.04 -3.56 0.09
N MET A 42 2.70 -4.65 -0.60
CA MET A 42 3.42 -5.05 -1.81
C MET A 42 3.13 -4.08 -2.96
N ASP A 43 1.88 -4.04 -3.38
CA ASP A 43 1.39 -3.23 -4.50
C ASP A 43 -0.11 -2.93 -4.39
N LEU A 44 -0.58 -2.13 -5.34
CA LEU A 44 -1.99 -1.81 -5.54
C LEU A 44 -2.71 -3.03 -6.13
N TYR A 45 -3.84 -3.40 -5.53
CA TYR A 45 -4.67 -4.50 -5.99
C TYR A 45 -5.80 -4.00 -6.90
N THR A 46 -6.63 -3.10 -6.39
CA THR A 46 -7.73 -2.49 -7.14
C THR A 46 -8.20 -1.21 -6.43
N PHE A 47 -8.91 -0.36 -7.16
CA PHE A 47 -9.53 0.86 -6.65
C PHE A 47 -10.77 1.16 -7.49
N LYS A 48 -11.75 1.81 -6.89
CA LYS A 48 -12.96 2.28 -7.59
C LYS A 48 -13.75 3.26 -6.75
N THR A 49 -14.45 4.16 -7.43
CA THR A 49 -15.69 4.75 -6.90
C THR A 49 -16.75 3.66 -6.86
N LYS A 50 -17.50 3.53 -5.75
CA LYS A 50 -18.69 2.67 -5.77
C LYS A 50 -19.80 3.47 -6.47
N ASP A 51 -20.34 2.94 -7.58
CA ASP A 51 -21.34 3.63 -8.42
C ASP A 51 -22.56 4.15 -7.62
N ASN A 52 -22.94 3.44 -6.55
CA ASN A 52 -24.07 3.80 -5.70
C ASN A 52 -23.68 4.60 -4.43
N ARG A 53 -22.40 4.93 -4.22
CA ARG A 53 -21.89 5.64 -3.03
C ARG A 53 -20.82 6.67 -3.41
N LYS A 54 -21.26 7.78 -4.02
CA LYS A 54 -20.41 8.93 -4.42
C LYS A 54 -19.57 9.58 -3.30
N HIS A 55 -19.77 9.19 -2.04
CA HIS A 55 -19.05 9.75 -0.88
C HIS A 55 -17.81 8.93 -0.47
N LYS A 56 -17.52 7.78 -1.12
CA LYS A 56 -16.34 6.96 -0.82
C LYS A 56 -15.63 6.51 -2.08
N PHE A 57 -14.31 6.59 -2.05
CA PHE A 57 -13.40 6.03 -3.04
C PHE A 57 -12.61 4.89 -2.40
N PHE A 58 -12.78 3.67 -2.91
CA PHE A 58 -12.17 2.46 -2.36
C PHE A 58 -10.76 2.25 -2.94
N ILE A 59 -9.81 1.88 -2.07
CA ILE A 59 -8.44 1.53 -2.46
C ILE A 59 -8.02 0.28 -1.70
N ALA A 60 -7.54 -0.75 -2.43
CA ALA A 60 -7.06 -1.99 -1.86
C ALA A 60 -5.63 -2.33 -2.31
N PHE A 61 -4.89 -2.99 -1.42
CA PHE A 61 -3.50 -3.37 -1.60
C PHE A 61 -3.27 -4.84 -1.29
N ARG A 62 -2.27 -5.43 -1.94
CA ARG A 62 -1.77 -6.77 -1.59
C ARG A 62 -0.79 -6.70 -0.42
N GLY A 63 -0.91 -7.63 0.51
CA GLY A 63 -0.01 -7.76 1.67
C GLY A 63 1.44 -7.96 1.25
N LEU A 64 2.37 -7.41 2.05
CA LEU A 64 3.81 -7.44 1.73
C LEU A 64 4.39 -8.86 1.69
N PHE A 65 4.01 -9.72 2.63
CA PHE A 65 4.55 -11.09 2.73
C PHE A 65 3.56 -12.15 2.23
N ASN A 66 2.26 -11.83 2.22
CA ASN A 66 1.22 -12.70 1.68
C ASN A 66 0.36 -11.86 0.73
N GLN A 67 0.56 -12.08 -0.57
CA GLN A 67 -0.13 -11.33 -1.63
C GLN A 67 -1.62 -11.69 -1.74
N ASN A 68 -2.05 -12.81 -1.16
CA ASN A 68 -3.46 -13.20 -1.06
C ASN A 68 -4.18 -12.45 0.05
N LYS A 69 -3.44 -11.86 1.02
CA LYS A 69 -4.03 -10.99 2.02
C LYS A 69 -4.26 -9.62 1.41
N ILE A 70 -5.53 -9.26 1.23
CA ILE A 70 -5.94 -7.95 0.73
C ILE A 70 -6.35 -7.06 1.90
N GLU A 71 -5.84 -5.83 1.91
CA GLU A 71 -6.24 -4.82 2.89
C GLU A 71 -6.61 -3.53 2.16
N TYR A 72 -7.56 -2.80 2.69
CA TYR A 72 -8.16 -1.67 2.00
C TYR A 72 -8.52 -0.53 2.96
N PHE A 73 -8.75 0.63 2.38
CA PHE A 73 -9.38 1.75 3.05
C PHE A 73 -10.23 2.54 2.06
N HIS A 74 -10.97 3.51 2.59
CA HIS A 74 -11.72 4.46 1.78
C HIS A 74 -11.13 5.86 1.96
N LEU A 75 -10.97 6.55 0.84
CA LEU A 75 -10.99 8.01 0.82
C LEU A 75 -12.45 8.47 0.86
N PHE A 76 -12.72 9.61 1.50
CA PHE A 76 -14.08 10.11 1.71
C PHE A 76 -14.26 11.45 1.02
N SER A 77 -15.51 11.81 0.72
CA SER A 77 -15.85 13.16 0.28
C SER A 77 -15.36 14.20 1.28
N ILE A 78 -14.94 15.35 0.76
CA ILE A 78 -14.34 16.43 1.53
C ILE A 78 -15.40 17.03 2.47
N ARG A 79 -15.06 17.20 3.75
CA ARG A 79 -15.90 17.93 4.73
C ARG A 79 -15.60 19.42 4.67
N GLU A 80 -16.51 20.23 5.19
CA GLU A 80 -16.39 21.68 5.20
C GLU A 80 -15.04 22.17 5.79
N GLY A 81 -14.41 23.11 5.07
CA GLY A 81 -13.11 23.68 5.41
C GLY A 81 -11.87 22.82 5.12
N ASP A 82 -12.02 21.58 4.61
CA ASP A 82 -10.91 20.80 4.05
C ASP A 82 -10.85 20.91 2.52
N LYS A 83 -9.75 20.46 1.90
CA LYS A 83 -9.57 20.47 0.45
C LYS A 83 -8.58 19.42 0.02
N PHE A 84 -8.92 18.61 -0.99
CA PHE A 84 -7.94 17.76 -1.65
C PHE A 84 -6.92 18.62 -2.40
N LEU A 85 -5.63 18.48 -2.07
CA LEU A 85 -4.54 19.27 -2.64
C LEU A 85 -3.84 18.55 -3.80
N GLY A 86 -3.88 17.21 -3.83
CA GLY A 86 -3.33 16.41 -4.91
C GLY A 86 -2.69 15.12 -4.43
N ILE A 87 -2.05 14.41 -5.37
CA ILE A 87 -1.25 13.22 -5.10
C ILE A 87 0.23 13.58 -5.14
N ARG A 88 1.04 12.96 -4.28
CA ARG A 88 2.50 13.06 -4.33
C ARG A 88 3.14 11.68 -4.17
N TYR A 89 4.14 11.41 -4.99
CA TYR A 89 5.01 10.23 -4.83
C TYR A 89 6.32 10.60 -4.14
N GLY A 90 6.89 9.64 -3.43
CA GLY A 90 8.18 9.83 -2.78
C GLY A 90 8.68 8.58 -2.08
N TYR A 91 9.75 8.74 -1.33
CA TYR A 91 10.26 7.74 -0.42
C TYR A 91 10.81 8.40 0.85
N ARG A 92 10.76 7.67 1.96
CA ARG A 92 11.33 8.08 3.26
C ARG A 92 11.87 6.87 4.00
N LYS A 93 12.52 7.07 5.15
CA LYS A 93 12.84 5.96 6.06
C LYS A 93 11.53 5.29 6.54
N PRO A 94 11.47 3.94 6.62
CA PRO A 94 10.29 3.26 7.15
C PRO A 94 9.96 3.70 8.57
N ILE A 95 8.67 3.75 8.89
CA ILE A 95 8.19 4.11 10.24
C ILE A 95 8.52 3.01 11.26
N LYS A 96 8.46 1.75 10.82
CA LYS A 96 8.89 0.58 11.57
C LYS A 96 9.89 -0.19 10.72
N ASN A 97 10.96 -0.67 11.34
CA ASN A 97 11.92 -1.54 10.67
C ASN A 97 11.21 -2.82 10.22
N ILE A 98 11.22 -3.07 8.91
CA ILE A 98 10.66 -4.30 8.34
C ILE A 98 11.82 -5.24 8.07
N LEU A 99 11.92 -6.29 8.88
CA LEU A 99 12.83 -7.40 8.64
C LEU A 99 12.21 -8.32 7.59
N THR A 100 12.85 -8.43 6.44
CA THR A 100 12.50 -9.42 5.42
C THR A 100 13.53 -10.53 5.46
N LYS A 101 13.07 -11.78 5.55
CA LYS A 101 13.92 -12.98 5.49
C LYS A 101 13.72 -13.66 4.14
N TYR A 102 14.79 -14.09 3.50
CA TYR A 102 14.75 -14.89 2.29
C TYR A 102 15.86 -15.95 2.33
N GLN A 103 15.66 -17.04 1.60
CA GLN A 103 16.62 -18.12 1.47
C GLN A 103 17.44 -17.90 0.21
N GLU A 104 18.77 -17.94 0.34
CA GLU A 104 19.69 -17.89 -0.79
C GLU A 104 20.77 -18.95 -0.54
N ASN A 105 20.83 -19.96 -1.42
CA ASN A 105 21.74 -21.10 -1.31
C ASN A 105 21.70 -21.81 0.06
N GLY A 106 20.50 -21.95 0.65
CA GLY A 106 20.31 -22.59 1.96
C GLY A 106 20.66 -21.71 3.17
N ILE A 107 21.14 -20.47 2.95
CA ILE A 107 21.42 -19.50 4.01
C ILE A 107 20.24 -18.54 4.14
N THR A 108 19.70 -18.42 5.36
CA THR A 108 18.68 -17.40 5.65
C THR A 108 19.34 -16.03 5.71
N LYS A 109 19.14 -15.22 4.68
CA LYS A 109 19.52 -13.81 4.69
C LYS A 109 18.36 -12.97 5.18
N SER A 110 18.66 -11.94 5.95
CA SER A 110 17.67 -10.96 6.37
C SER A 110 18.14 -9.55 6.08
N TYR A 111 17.25 -8.71 5.56
CA TYR A 111 17.54 -7.31 5.35
C TYR A 111 16.42 -6.43 5.88
N ILE A 112 16.81 -5.23 6.29
CA ILE A 112 15.88 -4.19 6.72
C ILE A 112 15.67 -3.24 5.54
N PHE A 113 14.42 -2.83 5.31
CA PHE A 113 14.16 -1.84 4.26
C PHE A 113 14.80 -0.52 4.63
N SER A 114 15.66 0.00 3.75
CA SER A 114 16.27 1.33 3.92
C SER A 114 15.33 2.46 3.49
N LYS A 115 14.37 2.17 2.61
CA LYS A 115 13.40 3.12 2.06
C LYS A 115 12.00 2.52 2.01
N ALA A 116 11.01 3.33 2.37
CA ALA A 116 9.59 3.11 2.18
C ALA A 116 9.08 4.08 1.12
N TYR A 117 8.74 3.55 -0.05
CA TYR A 117 8.17 4.31 -1.16
C TYR A 117 6.68 4.49 -0.94
N TYR A 118 6.13 5.64 -1.30
CA TYR A 118 4.75 5.96 -0.98
C TYR A 118 4.01 6.74 -2.08
N ILE A 119 2.68 6.62 -2.01
CA ILE A 119 1.70 7.54 -2.58
C ILE A 119 1.10 8.34 -1.42
N GLU A 120 1.14 9.66 -1.48
CA GLU A 120 0.51 10.57 -0.52
C GLU A 120 -0.75 11.16 -1.17
N PHE A 121 -1.90 10.95 -0.54
CA PHE A 121 -3.12 11.73 -0.82
C PHE A 121 -3.13 12.93 0.11
N LYS A 122 -2.88 14.12 -0.44
CA LYS A 122 -2.70 15.34 0.35
C LYS A 122 -4.01 16.11 0.48
N PHE A 123 -4.33 16.51 1.70
CA PHE A 123 -5.46 17.37 2.04
C PHE A 123 -4.98 18.63 2.78
N LYS A 124 -5.83 19.64 2.89
CA LYS A 124 -5.54 20.86 3.66
C LYS A 124 -5.36 20.49 5.13
N LYS A 125 -6.29 19.72 5.70
CA LYS A 125 -6.30 19.31 7.12
C LYS A 125 -5.58 17.99 7.41
N GLY A 126 -4.95 17.36 6.42
CA GLY A 126 -4.27 16.08 6.64
C GLY A 126 -3.61 15.46 5.42
N SER A 127 -3.10 14.25 5.57
CA SER A 127 -2.55 13.45 4.47
C SER A 127 -2.71 11.96 4.77
N VAL A 128 -2.79 11.14 3.72
CA VAL A 128 -2.75 9.68 3.82
C VAL A 128 -1.57 9.14 3.04
N PHE A 129 -0.61 8.52 3.75
CA PHE A 129 0.58 7.89 3.18
C PHE A 129 0.36 6.38 3.00
N CYS A 130 0.30 5.96 1.74
CA CYS A 130 0.20 4.57 1.31
C CYS A 130 1.58 4.07 0.91
N TYR A 131 2.19 3.17 1.69
CA TYR A 131 3.53 2.68 1.40
C TYR A 131 3.51 1.40 0.56
N LEU A 132 4.13 1.44 -0.62
CA LEU A 132 4.12 0.34 -1.58
C LEU A 132 5.55 -0.06 -1.96
N ARG A 133 5.92 -1.32 -1.70
CA ARG A 133 7.25 -1.85 -2.00
C ARG A 133 7.57 -1.79 -3.49
N ARG A 134 6.58 -2.05 -4.35
CA ARG A 134 6.77 -2.10 -5.81
C ARG A 134 6.91 -0.75 -6.49
N LEU A 135 6.66 0.38 -5.82
CA LEU A 135 7.02 1.69 -6.39
C LEU A 135 8.54 1.81 -6.62
N ALA A 136 9.36 1.12 -5.81
CA ALA A 136 10.81 1.06 -6.03
C ALA A 136 11.18 0.45 -7.39
N TYR A 137 10.36 -0.47 -7.90
CA TYR A 137 10.57 -1.14 -9.18
C TYR A 137 10.45 -0.17 -10.36
N LEU A 138 9.65 0.89 -10.21
CA LEU A 138 9.45 1.89 -11.26
C LEU A 138 10.66 2.82 -11.46
N LEU A 139 11.61 2.83 -10.53
CA LEU A 139 12.79 3.70 -10.60
C LEU A 139 14.03 3.01 -11.21
N ARG A 140 13.85 1.80 -11.74
CA ARG A 140 14.91 0.97 -12.32
C ARG A 140 14.87 1.05 -13.85
N LYS A 141 15.97 1.51 -14.48
CA LYS A 141 16.08 1.56 -15.94
C LYS A 141 16.03 0.19 -16.62
N ASP A 142 16.56 -0.84 -15.97
CA ASP A 142 16.71 -2.19 -16.54
C ASP A 142 15.39 -2.95 -16.71
N VAL A 143 14.27 -2.42 -16.21
CA VAL A 143 12.97 -3.09 -16.24
C VAL A 143 11.87 -2.34 -16.98
N THR A 144 12.18 -1.18 -17.57
CA THR A 144 11.23 -0.31 -18.26
C THR A 144 10.52 -0.99 -19.44
N HIS A 145 11.20 -1.92 -20.10
CA HIS A 145 10.67 -2.71 -21.21
C HIS A 145 9.67 -3.78 -20.77
N LYS A 146 9.69 -4.19 -19.49
CA LYS A 146 8.90 -5.33 -19.00
C LYS A 146 7.41 -5.00 -18.95
N GLN A 147 6.56 -5.95 -19.36
CA GLN A 147 5.10 -5.80 -19.35
C GLN A 147 4.56 -5.39 -17.97
N TYR A 148 5.12 -5.98 -16.91
CA TYR A 148 4.75 -5.65 -15.53
C TYR A 148 4.99 -4.17 -15.18
N TYR A 149 6.08 -3.57 -15.68
CA TYR A 149 6.40 -2.16 -15.47
C TYR A 149 5.31 -1.27 -16.09
N LYS A 150 4.97 -1.54 -17.36
CA LYS A 150 3.91 -0.81 -18.09
C LYS A 150 2.55 -0.95 -17.40
N ALA A 151 2.19 -2.17 -16.99
CA ALA A 151 0.94 -2.44 -16.28
C ALA A 151 0.84 -1.67 -14.95
N LEU A 152 1.93 -1.62 -14.17
CA LEU A 152 1.96 -0.89 -12.90
C LEU A 152 1.81 0.63 -13.11
N ILE A 153 2.49 1.20 -14.12
CA ILE A 153 2.33 2.62 -14.46
C ILE A 153 0.89 2.93 -14.88
N ASN A 154 0.34 2.15 -15.80
CA ASN A 154 -1.03 2.37 -16.28
C ASN A 154 -2.04 2.31 -15.14
N MET A 155 -1.87 1.36 -14.22
CA MET A 155 -2.72 1.24 -13.03
C MET A 155 -2.60 2.45 -12.09
N LEU A 156 -1.41 3.03 -11.94
CA LEU A 156 -1.20 4.23 -11.11
C LEU A 156 -1.73 5.50 -11.79
N ILE A 157 -1.58 5.64 -13.11
CA ILE A 157 -2.18 6.74 -13.88
C ILE A 157 -3.70 6.68 -13.76
N GLU A 158 -4.29 5.49 -13.86
CA GLU A 158 -5.73 5.32 -13.72
C GLU A 158 -6.21 5.62 -12.30
N LEU A 159 -5.44 5.23 -11.27
CA LEU A 159 -5.71 5.64 -9.88
C LEU A 159 -5.72 7.16 -9.75
N GLU A 160 -4.73 7.85 -10.31
CA GLU A 160 -4.67 9.31 -10.27
C GLU A 160 -5.89 9.95 -10.92
N LYS A 161 -6.26 9.49 -12.12
CA LYS A 161 -7.43 9.99 -12.85
C LYS A 161 -8.69 9.86 -12.02
N GLN A 162 -8.99 8.65 -11.53
CA GLN A 162 -10.23 8.41 -10.79
C GLN A 162 -10.27 9.13 -9.44
N VAL A 163 -9.12 9.29 -8.75
CA VAL A 163 -9.05 10.07 -7.50
C VAL A 163 -9.27 11.56 -7.78
N TYR A 164 -8.68 12.10 -8.85
CA TYR A 164 -8.89 13.50 -9.23
C TYR A 164 -10.35 13.75 -9.63
N GLU A 165 -10.94 12.85 -10.42
CA GLU A 165 -12.35 12.89 -10.78
C GLU A 165 -13.26 12.83 -9.54
N PHE A 166 -12.99 11.91 -8.61
CA PHE A 166 -13.74 11.78 -7.36
C PHE A 166 -13.76 13.09 -6.54
N TYR A 167 -12.70 13.88 -6.60
CA TYR A 167 -12.60 15.19 -5.94
C TYR A 167 -12.93 16.38 -6.84
N GLY A 168 -13.47 16.16 -8.04
CA GLY A 168 -13.86 17.22 -8.97
C GLY A 168 -12.68 18.07 -9.45
N LYS A 169 -11.50 17.46 -9.61
CA LYS A 169 -10.27 18.14 -10.02
C LYS A 169 -9.77 17.66 -11.38
N LYS A 170 -9.09 18.55 -12.10
CA LYS A 170 -8.37 18.21 -13.34
C LYS A 170 -6.97 17.71 -13.01
N LEU A 171 -6.62 16.53 -13.56
CA LEU A 171 -5.26 16.00 -13.52
C LEU A 171 -4.46 16.59 -14.67
N SER A 172 -3.18 16.92 -14.44
CA SER A 172 -2.30 17.39 -15.52
C SER A 172 -1.99 16.25 -16.49
N GLU A 173 -1.79 16.58 -17.77
CA GLU A 173 -1.39 15.61 -18.80
C GLU A 173 -0.13 14.83 -18.41
N GLY A 174 -0.09 13.55 -18.82
CA GLY A 174 0.97 12.59 -18.52
C GLY A 174 0.88 11.91 -17.15
N GLY A 175 0.11 12.44 -16.19
CA GLY A 175 0.05 11.92 -14.82
C GLY A 175 1.19 12.41 -13.92
N LEU A 176 1.05 12.20 -12.62
CA LEU A 176 2.01 12.62 -11.59
C LEU A 176 3.10 11.55 -11.38
N ILE A 177 2.74 10.28 -11.56
CA ILE A 177 3.66 9.16 -11.44
C ILE A 177 4.77 9.20 -12.49
N THR A 178 4.45 9.54 -13.74
CA THR A 178 5.40 9.62 -14.86
C THR A 178 6.46 10.70 -14.58
N LYS A 179 6.02 11.91 -14.22
CA LYS A 179 6.89 13.02 -13.79
C LYS A 179 7.78 12.64 -12.61
N TRP A 180 7.24 11.90 -11.64
CA TRP A 180 8.02 11.42 -10.51
C TRP A 180 9.08 10.39 -10.92
N ILE A 181 8.73 9.44 -11.80
CA ILE A 181 9.64 8.45 -12.35
C ILE A 181 10.77 9.15 -13.12
N GLU A 182 10.45 10.02 -14.08
CA GLU A 182 11.43 10.75 -14.90
C GLU A 182 12.48 11.47 -14.04
N LYS A 183 12.04 12.14 -12.98
CA LYS A 183 12.92 12.85 -12.05
C LYS A 183 13.82 11.93 -11.20
N ASN A 184 13.40 10.68 -10.97
CA ASN A 184 14.05 9.76 -10.03
C ASN A 184 14.61 8.50 -10.68
N LEU A 185 14.52 8.39 -12.01
CA LEU A 185 14.98 7.25 -12.77
C LEU A 185 16.51 7.16 -12.66
N LYS A 186 17.00 6.10 -12.03
CA LYS A 186 18.44 5.86 -11.86
C LYS A 186 18.97 4.95 -12.94
#